data_AF-A0A7C0WAC8-F1
#
_entry.id   AF-A0A7C0WAC8-F1
#
_cell.length_a   1.000
_cell.length_b   1.000
_cell.length_c   1.000
_cell.angle_alpha   90.00
_cell.angle_beta   90.00
_cell.angle_gamma   90.00
#
_symmetry.space_group_name_H-M   'P 1'
#
loop_
_entity.id
_entity.type
_entity.pdbx_description
1 polymer ?
#
loop_
_entity_poly.entity_id
_entity_poly.type
_entity_poly.pdbx_seq_one_letter_code
_entity_poly.pdbx_strand_id
1 'polypeptide(L)'
;MVPDIQVQHIFNYSLAGSLRNAVRKSMYWTMYSLKNRDLFADSGTASAELKTNAVSYFVSLLFLGLWLISEIPVFLYVLLFIFLLNGFVNRGLLKAFYKAKGTAFTGLASIYYLLFYPIPVGTGVISGIIGFLSNRRRL
;
A
#
# COMPACT_ATOMS: atom_id res chain seq x y z
N MET A 1 12.50 -15.30 4.14
CA MET A 1 13.01 -13.93 3.85
C MET A 1 13.78 -13.42 5.06
N VAL A 2 14.90 -12.74 4.85
CA VAL A 2 15.71 -12.12 5.92
C VAL A 2 15.00 -10.82 6.35
N PRO A 3 14.60 -10.67 7.63
CA PRO A 3 13.83 -9.51 8.11
C PRO A 3 14.52 -8.18 7.83
N ASP A 4 15.84 -8.13 8.00
CA ASP A 4 16.63 -6.90 7.82
C ASP A 4 16.58 -6.36 6.39
N ILE A 5 16.53 -7.25 5.40
CA ILE A 5 16.42 -6.87 3.98
C ILE A 5 15.03 -6.28 3.68
N GLN A 6 13.96 -6.80 4.28
CA GLN A 6 12.61 -6.26 4.11
C GLN A 6 12.47 -4.87 4.74
N VAL A 7 13.04 -4.68 5.94
CA VAL A 7 13.03 -3.40 6.63
C VAL A 7 13.88 -2.38 5.87
N GLN A 8 15.08 -2.76 5.42
CA GLN A 8 15.90 -1.89 4.59
C GLN A 8 15.21 -1.53 3.27
N HIS A 9 14.54 -2.46 2.61
CA HIS A 9 13.86 -2.15 1.34
C HIS A 9 12.77 -1.06 1.50
N ILE A 10 12.15 -0.95 2.67
CA ILE A 10 11.13 0.07 2.97
C ILE A 10 11.75 1.34 3.59
N PHE A 11 12.77 1.20 4.44
CA PHE A 11 13.29 2.27 5.31
C PHE A 11 14.75 2.68 5.05
N ASN A 12 15.47 2.08 4.10
CA ASN A 12 16.86 2.44 3.76
C ASN A 12 16.96 3.69 2.87
N TYR A 13 15.88 4.46 2.78
CA TYR A 13 15.81 5.76 2.11
C TYR A 13 15.38 6.80 3.14
N SER A 14 15.72 8.08 2.92
CA SER A 14 15.03 9.17 3.62
C SER A 14 13.52 9.04 3.42
N LEU A 15 12.70 9.56 4.34
CA LEU A 15 11.24 9.45 4.26
C LEU A 15 10.72 9.92 2.89
N ALA A 16 11.21 11.06 2.39
CA ALA A 16 10.91 11.55 1.05
C ALA A 16 11.41 10.63 -0.07
N GLY A 17 12.59 10.03 0.09
CA GLY A 17 13.13 9.04 -0.85
C GLY A 17 12.27 7.77 -0.93
N SER A 18 11.80 7.26 0.21
CA SER A 18 10.91 6.09 0.26
C SER A 18 9.57 6.36 -0.43
N LEU A 19 8.97 7.53 -0.20
CA LEU A 19 7.73 7.93 -0.87
C LEU A 19 7.91 8.08 -2.40
N ARG A 20 8.97 8.78 -2.85
CA ARG A 20 9.27 8.91 -4.29
C ARG A 20 9.52 7.56 -4.96
N ASN A 21 10.21 6.66 -4.26
CA ASN A 21 10.44 5.30 -4.74
C ASN A 21 9.14 4.51 -4.85
N ALA A 22 8.25 4.62 -3.85
CA ALA A 22 6.95 3.98 -3.88
C ALA A 22 6.09 4.45 -5.07
N VAL A 23 6.08 5.76 -5.37
CA VAL A 23 5.41 6.30 -6.57
C VAL A 23 5.99 5.70 -7.85
N ARG A 24 7.32 5.75 -8.03
CA ARG A 24 7.96 5.23 -9.25
C ARG A 24 7.71 3.74 -9.45
N LYS A 25 7.90 2.94 -8.39
CA LYS A 25 7.70 1.49 -8.43
C LYS A 25 6.26 1.13 -8.76
N SER A 26 5.30 1.73 -8.08
CA SER A 26 3.88 1.47 -8.33
C SER A 26 3.44 1.93 -9.72
N MET A 27 3.96 3.04 -10.24
CA MET A 27 3.71 3.50 -11.61
C MET A 27 4.19 2.51 -12.66
N TYR A 28 5.48 2.14 -12.64
CA TYR A 28 6.03 1.21 -13.64
C TYR A 28 5.43 -0.18 -13.52
N TRP A 29 5.18 -0.65 -12.29
CA TRP A 29 4.52 -1.93 -12.05
C TRP A 29 3.08 -1.93 -12.60
N THR A 30 2.34 -0.84 -12.43
CA THR A 30 0.98 -0.72 -12.97
C THR A 30 0.99 -0.74 -14.50
N MET A 31 1.91 -0.01 -15.14
CA MET A 31 2.06 -0.03 -16.60
C MET A 31 2.41 -1.43 -17.12
N TYR A 32 3.37 -2.11 -16.47
CA TYR A 32 3.74 -3.49 -16.78
C TYR A 32 2.52 -4.41 -16.65
N SER A 33 1.79 -4.30 -15.54
CA SER A 33 0.71 -5.24 -15.24
C SER A 33 -0.51 -5.05 -16.14
N LEU A 34 -0.78 -3.81 -16.56
CA LEU A 34 -1.78 -3.51 -17.57
C LEU A 34 -1.40 -4.07 -18.95
N LYS A 35 -0.10 -4.04 -19.30
CA LYS A 35 0.40 -4.62 -20.55
C LYS A 35 0.23 -6.14 -20.59
N ASN A 36 0.50 -6.82 -19.47
CA ASN A 36 0.49 -8.28 -19.39
C ASN A 36 -0.82 -8.88 -18.85
N ARG A 37 -1.80 -8.04 -18.49
CA ARG A 37 -3.11 -8.43 -17.93
C ARG A 37 -3.03 -9.22 -16.62
N ASP A 38 -2.01 -8.95 -15.80
CA ASP A 38 -1.66 -9.67 -14.57
C ASP A 38 -1.75 -8.76 -13.33
N LEU A 39 -2.64 -7.75 -13.36
CA LEU A 39 -2.80 -6.76 -12.29
C LEU A 39 -3.05 -7.37 -10.90
N PHE A 40 -3.73 -8.52 -10.85
CA PHE A 40 -4.01 -9.25 -9.61
C PHE A 40 -2.98 -10.35 -9.31
N ALA A 41 -2.12 -10.71 -10.26
CA ALA A 41 -1.08 -11.70 -10.03
C ALA A 41 -0.01 -11.17 -9.07
N ASP A 42 0.50 -12.05 -8.22
CA ASP A 42 1.69 -11.73 -7.43
C ASP A 42 2.92 -11.83 -8.35
N SER A 43 3.24 -10.74 -9.05
CA SER A 43 4.36 -10.65 -9.98
C SER A 43 5.70 -10.33 -9.29
N GLY A 44 5.80 -10.55 -7.97
CA GLY A 44 7.02 -10.41 -7.19
C GLY A 44 7.48 -8.96 -6.93
N THR A 45 6.86 -7.97 -7.57
CA THR A 45 7.19 -6.53 -7.41
C THR A 45 6.17 -5.76 -6.56
N ALA A 46 4.92 -6.23 -6.50
CA ALA A 46 3.90 -5.74 -5.57
C ALA A 46 3.27 -6.94 -4.86
N SER A 47 3.65 -7.15 -3.59
CA SER A 47 3.14 -8.26 -2.80
C SER A 47 1.63 -8.15 -2.59
N ALA A 48 0.97 -9.30 -2.38
CA ALA A 48 -0.43 -9.34 -1.98
C ALA A 48 -0.71 -8.48 -0.72
N GLU A 49 0.23 -8.43 0.21
CA GLU A 49 0.22 -7.57 1.40
C GLU A 49 0.11 -6.07 1.03
N LEU A 50 0.97 -5.59 0.12
CA LEU A 50 0.97 -4.20 -0.33
C LEU A 50 -0.31 -3.81 -1.06
N LYS A 51 -0.81 -4.69 -1.94
CA LYS A 51 -2.07 -4.47 -2.65
C LYS A 51 -3.25 -4.41 -1.68
N THR A 52 -3.28 -5.33 -0.72
CA THR A 52 -4.33 -5.37 0.31
C THR A 52 -4.30 -4.12 1.15
N ASN A 53 -3.12 -3.64 1.55
CA ASN A 53 -2.97 -2.41 2.33
C ASN A 53 -3.45 -1.18 1.55
N ALA A 54 -3.05 -1.05 0.28
CA ALA A 54 -3.50 0.05 -0.57
C ALA A 54 -5.02 0.05 -0.77
N VAL A 55 -5.62 -1.11 -1.10
CA VAL A 55 -7.07 -1.24 -1.27
C VAL A 55 -7.79 -0.93 0.04
N SER A 56 -7.36 -1.53 1.15
CA SER A 56 -7.95 -1.32 2.47
C SER A 56 -7.93 0.15 2.87
N TYR A 57 -6.85 0.87 2.56
CA TYR A 57 -6.73 2.29 2.84
C TYR A 57 -7.78 3.13 2.06
N PHE A 58 -7.86 2.97 0.74
CA PHE A 58 -8.83 3.74 -0.06
C PHE A 58 -10.28 3.37 0.23
N VAL A 59 -10.56 2.09 0.53
CA VAL A 59 -11.89 1.67 0.99
C VAL A 59 -12.20 2.29 2.36
N SER A 60 -11.23 2.34 3.29
CA SER A 60 -11.43 3.00 4.58
C SER A 60 -11.74 4.49 4.43
N LEU A 61 -11.08 5.20 3.51
CA LEU A 61 -11.40 6.60 3.20
C LEU A 61 -12.82 6.78 2.65
N LEU A 62 -13.26 5.87 1.78
CA LEU A 62 -14.63 5.87 1.27
C LEU A 62 -15.65 5.71 2.41
N PHE A 63 -15.47 4.72 3.27
CA PHE A 63 -16.37 4.46 4.41
C PHE A 63 -16.34 5.59 5.44
N LEU A 64 -15.17 6.20 5.67
CA LEU A 64 -15.06 7.39 6.52
C LEU A 64 -15.86 8.57 5.92
N GLY A 65 -15.77 8.79 4.61
CA GLY A 65 -16.57 9.81 3.92
C GLY A 65 -18.08 9.53 3.99
N LEU A 66 -18.50 8.28 3.81
CA LEU A 66 -19.91 7.87 3.95
C LEU A 66 -20.42 8.10 5.37
N TRP A 67 -19.61 7.79 6.39
CA TRP A 67 -19.94 8.08 7.77
C TRP A 67 -20.11 9.58 8.02
N LEU A 68 -19.21 10.43 7.51
CA LEU A 68 -19.30 11.89 7.67
C LEU A 68 -20.56 12.49 7.04
N ILE A 69 -21.12 11.87 5.99
CA ILE A 69 -22.32 12.37 5.29
C ILE A 69 -23.61 11.83 5.90
N SER A 70 -23.62 10.56 6.28
CA SER A 70 -24.84 9.84 6.71
C SER A 70 -24.99 9.75 8.22
N GLU A 71 -23.90 9.98 8.96
CA GLU A 71 -23.77 9.79 10.42
C GLU A 71 -24.15 8.37 10.91
N ILE A 72 -24.23 7.38 10.00
CA ILE A 72 -24.60 6.00 10.34
C ILE A 72 -23.42 5.28 11.02
N PRO A 73 -23.53 4.83 12.28
CA PRO A 73 -22.41 4.26 13.04
C PRO A 73 -21.90 2.94 12.46
N VAL A 74 -22.71 2.24 11.66
CA VAL A 74 -22.32 0.98 10.98
C VAL A 74 -21.04 1.17 10.16
N PHE A 75 -20.86 2.32 9.52
CA PHE A 75 -19.67 2.61 8.72
C PHE A 75 -18.38 2.65 9.55
N LEU A 76 -18.45 3.01 10.84
CA LEU A 76 -17.29 2.94 11.75
C LEU A 76 -16.93 1.49 12.12
N TYR A 77 -17.93 0.61 12.31
CA TYR A 77 -17.66 -0.81 12.57
C TYR A 77 -17.02 -1.49 11.36
N VAL A 78 -17.47 -1.14 10.14
CA VAL A 78 -16.85 -1.61 8.90
C VAL A 78 -15.41 -1.10 8.78
N LEU A 79 -15.16 0.17 9.11
CA LEU A 79 -13.81 0.74 9.12
C LEU A 79 -12.89 -0.01 10.09
N LEU A 80 -13.33 -0.26 11.32
CA LEU A 80 -12.58 -1.04 12.29
C LEU A 80 -12.27 -2.46 11.77
N PHE A 81 -13.26 -3.10 11.15
CA PHE A 81 -13.09 -4.43 10.56
C PHE A 81 -12.04 -4.45 9.42
N ILE A 82 -12.06 -3.44 8.54
CA ILE A 82 -11.07 -3.29 7.47
C ILE A 82 -9.66 -3.13 8.05
N PHE A 83 -9.49 -2.31 9.09
CA PHE A 83 -8.19 -2.13 9.75
C PHE A 83 -7.66 -3.43 10.36
N LEU A 84 -8.52 -4.20 11.05
CA LEU A 84 -8.15 -5.48 11.66
C LEU A 84 -7.75 -6.52 10.61
N LEU A 85 -8.54 -6.65 9.53
CA LEU A 85 -8.19 -7.55 8.44
C LEU A 85 -6.88 -7.14 7.75
N ASN A 86 -6.69 -5.85 7.49
CA ASN A 86 -5.48 -5.34 6.88
C ASN A 86 -4.24 -5.64 7.75
N GLY A 87 -4.34 -5.42 9.06
CA GLY A 87 -3.28 -5.80 10.01
C GLY A 87 -2.99 -7.30 10.03
N PHE A 88 -4.04 -8.14 9.95
CA PHE A 88 -3.89 -9.59 9.89
C PHE A 88 -3.21 -10.07 8.61
N VAL A 89 -3.57 -9.52 7.46
CA VAL A 89 -2.93 -9.85 6.17
C VAL A 89 -1.46 -9.43 6.19
N ASN A 90 -1.15 -8.24 6.73
CA ASN A 90 0.21 -7.71 6.81
C ASN A 90 1.04 -8.24 8.00
N ARG A 91 0.53 -9.21 8.76
CA ARG A 91 1.20 -9.74 9.97
C ARG A 91 2.62 -10.27 9.71
N GLY A 92 2.91 -10.76 8.49
CA GLY A 92 4.23 -11.22 8.10
C GLY A 92 5.24 -10.09 8.12
N LEU A 93 4.90 -8.98 7.45
CA LEU A 93 5.69 -7.75 7.42
C LEU A 93 5.81 -7.10 8.82
N LEU A 94 4.73 -7.05 9.59
CA LEU A 94 4.75 -6.50 10.95
C LEU A 94 5.68 -7.30 11.89
N LYS A 95 5.66 -8.63 11.78
CA LYS A 95 6.61 -9.50 12.50
C LYS A 95 8.06 -9.26 12.04
N ALA A 96 8.28 -8.93 10.77
CA ALA A 96 9.60 -8.61 10.27
C ALA A 96 10.13 -7.29 10.86
N PHE A 97 9.29 -6.25 10.99
CA PHE A 97 9.65 -5.00 11.68
C PHE A 97 10.06 -5.25 13.13
N TYR A 98 9.31 -6.11 13.82
CA TYR A 98 9.60 -6.50 15.20
C TYR A 98 10.94 -7.22 15.33
N LYS A 99 11.18 -8.22 14.47
CA LYS A 99 12.43 -8.99 14.49
C LYS A 99 13.66 -8.15 14.15
N ALA A 100 13.53 -7.14 13.30
CA ALA A 100 14.67 -6.35 12.84
C ALA A 100 15.09 -5.25 13.84
N LYS A 101 14.14 -4.55 14.48
CA LYS A 101 14.45 -3.36 15.30
C LYS A 101 13.61 -3.20 16.58
N GLY A 102 12.84 -4.20 16.99
CA GLY A 102 12.11 -4.21 18.26
C GLY A 102 10.77 -3.46 18.26
N THR A 103 10.16 -3.30 19.44
CA THR A 103 8.77 -2.84 19.64
C THR A 103 8.52 -1.41 19.19
N ALA A 104 9.33 -0.44 19.64
CA ALA A 104 9.12 0.97 19.35
C ALA A 104 9.23 1.27 17.85
N PHE A 105 10.21 0.65 17.17
CA PHE A 105 10.34 0.74 15.72
C PHE A 105 9.13 0.13 15.01
N THR A 106 8.65 -1.03 15.48
CA THR A 106 7.49 -1.70 14.89
C THR A 106 6.26 -0.82 14.91
N GLY A 107 5.95 -0.17 16.04
CA GLY A 107 4.79 0.71 16.13
C GLY A 107 4.83 1.83 15.09
N LEU A 108 5.94 2.58 15.05
CA LEU A 108 6.12 3.68 14.10
C LEU A 108 6.15 3.20 12.64
N ALA A 109 6.84 2.10 12.35
CA ALA A 109 6.91 1.50 11.03
C ALA A 109 5.55 1.01 10.54
N SER A 110 4.74 0.43 11.44
CA SER A 110 3.38 -0.04 11.14
C SER A 110 2.47 1.14 10.82
N ILE A 111 2.52 2.21 11.61
CA ILE A 111 1.75 3.44 11.36
C ILE A 111 2.14 4.04 10.01
N TYR A 112 3.44 4.19 9.75
CA TYR A 112 3.94 4.67 8.47
C TYR A 112 3.44 3.81 7.31
N TYR A 113 3.57 2.49 7.43
CA TYR A 113 3.20 1.55 6.39
C TYR A 113 1.69 1.50 6.14
N LEU A 114 0.86 1.48 7.18
CA LEU A 114 -0.58 1.32 7.06
C LEU A 114 -1.29 2.63 6.67
N LEU A 115 -0.80 3.79 7.13
CA LEU A 115 -1.49 5.07 6.94
C LEU A 115 -0.89 5.97 5.86
N PHE A 116 0.44 6.01 5.76
CA PHE A 116 1.11 6.99 4.90
C PHE A 116 1.58 6.38 3.59
N TYR A 117 2.05 5.13 3.62
CA TYR A 117 2.56 4.42 2.45
C TYR A 117 1.53 4.13 1.33
N PRO A 118 0.21 3.98 1.61
CA PRO A 118 -0.79 3.83 0.54
C PRO A 118 -0.93 5.05 -0.37
N ILE A 119 -0.67 6.25 0.12
CA ILE A 119 -0.79 7.51 -0.64
C ILE A 119 0.16 7.56 -1.85
N PRO A 120 1.50 7.39 -1.69
CA PRO A 120 2.43 7.35 -2.83
C PRO A 120 2.17 6.15 -3.75
N VAL A 121 1.67 5.03 -3.21
CA VAL A 121 1.33 3.85 -4.01
C VAL A 121 0.12 4.14 -4.90
N GLY A 122 -0.94 4.73 -4.36
CA GLY A 122 -2.13 5.10 -5.13
C GLY A 122 -1.84 6.15 -6.20
N THR A 123 -1.03 7.16 -5.88
CA THR A 123 -0.59 8.16 -6.88
C THR A 123 0.21 7.51 -8.01
N GLY A 124 1.15 6.62 -7.71
CA GLY A 124 1.86 5.90 -8.75
C GLY A 124 0.95 4.98 -9.58
N VAL A 125 -0.02 4.30 -8.98
CA VAL A 125 -1.04 3.52 -9.72
C VAL A 125 -1.80 4.40 -10.71
N ILE A 126 -2.31 5.55 -10.27
CA ILE A 126 -3.02 6.50 -11.15
C ILE A 126 -2.10 7.00 -12.27
N SER A 127 -0.88 7.42 -11.94
CA SER A 127 0.11 7.84 -12.94
C SER A 127 0.44 6.72 -13.94
N GLY A 128 0.50 5.47 -13.49
CA GLY A 128 0.75 4.31 -14.33
C GLY A 128 -0.40 4.03 -15.30
N ILE A 129 -1.65 4.14 -14.84
CA ILE A 129 -2.84 4.02 -15.69
C ILE A 129 -2.85 5.13 -16.74
N ILE A 130 -2.67 6.39 -16.33
CA ILE A 130 -2.65 7.55 -17.25
C ILE A 130 -1.52 7.40 -18.27
N GLY A 131 -0.32 7.05 -17.81
CA GLY A 131 0.85 6.81 -18.66
C GLY A 131 0.62 5.69 -19.68
N PHE A 132 0.04 4.57 -19.25
CA PHE A 132 -0.28 3.45 -20.13
C PHE A 132 -1.32 3.83 -21.19
N LEU A 133 -2.41 4.51 -20.80
CA LEU A 133 -3.45 4.95 -21.72
C LEU A 133 -2.96 5.99 -22.72
N SER A 134 -2.12 6.94 -22.29
CA SER A 134 -1.51 7.95 -23.15
C SER A 134 -0.57 7.33 -24.19
N ASN A 135 0.26 6.37 -23.80
CA ASN A 135 1.15 5.66 -24.72
C ASN A 135 0.37 4.75 -25.69
N ARG A 136 -0.72 4.13 -25.24
CA ARG A 136 -1.58 3.30 -26.10
C ARG A 136 -2.34 4.11 -27.16
N ARG A 137 -2.63 5.39 -26.91
CA ARG A 137 -3.25 6.30 -27.89
C ARG A 137 -2.29 6.80 -28.98
N ARG A 138 -0.97 6.59 -28.82
CA ARG A 138 0.06 6.99 -29.80
C ARG A 138 0.49 5.86 -30.74
N LEU A 139 -0.03 4.65 -30.55
CA LEU A 139 0.16 3.47 -31.39
C LEU A 139 -1.14 3.20 -32.16
#